data_AF-A0A1A7PCB6-F1
#
_entry.id   AF-A0A1A7PCB6-F1
#
_cell.length_a   1.000
_cell.length_b   1.000
_cell.length_c   1.000
_cell.angle_alpha   90.00
_cell.angle_beta   90.00
_cell.angle_gamma   90.00
#
_symmetry.space_group_name_H-M   'P 1'
#
loop_
_entity.id
_entity.type
_entity.pdbx_description
1 polymer ?
#
loop_
_entity_poly.entity_id
_entity_poly.type
_entity_poly.pdbx_seq_one_letter_code
_entity_poly.pdbx_strand_id
1 'polypeptide(L)'
;MSEILTKNSIVSEIGLFPELHERYKFDFPTGKIYLKYGEHRGVNRGFGIVHILAEHTADLNHQKLPHTTEGVIAYVKRILRSGAKIYSEFNDTRGLHRSTVIWSSVGTVVLERQLIQGKPAYSVVTAFGRKKAIGTQIGTY
;
A
#
# COMPACT_ATOMS: atom_id res chain seq x y z
N MET A 1 13.90 6.81 -26.44
CA MET A 1 12.86 7.68 -25.85
C MET A 1 12.66 7.26 -24.41
N SER A 2 13.08 8.06 -23.43
CA SER A 2 12.78 7.80 -22.02
C SER A 2 11.29 8.05 -21.77
N GLU A 3 10.58 7.07 -21.24
CA GLU A 3 9.19 7.21 -20.84
C GLU A 3 9.07 8.28 -19.75
N ILE A 4 8.20 9.28 -19.94
CA ILE A 4 7.98 10.33 -18.94
C ILE A 4 7.14 9.72 -17.81
N LEU A 5 7.73 9.54 -16.64
CA LEU A 5 7.01 9.10 -15.45
C LEU A 5 6.09 10.23 -14.97
N THR A 6 4.79 9.95 -14.94
CA THR A 6 3.80 10.79 -14.25
C THR A 6 3.59 10.26 -12.84
N LYS A 7 3.00 11.06 -11.95
CA LYS A 7 2.64 10.61 -10.60
C LYS A 7 1.79 9.32 -10.56
N ASN A 8 1.00 9.06 -11.61
CA ASN A 8 0.13 7.88 -11.68
C ASN A 8 0.75 6.70 -12.41
N SER A 9 1.96 6.86 -12.98
CA SER A 9 2.69 5.77 -13.64
C SER A 9 2.92 4.64 -12.63
N ILE A 10 2.50 3.43 -13.02
CA ILE A 10 2.77 2.22 -12.26
C ILE A 10 4.26 1.91 -12.41
N VAL A 11 4.97 1.82 -11.30
CA VAL A 11 6.40 1.52 -11.29
C VAL A 11 6.63 0.04 -11.02
N SER A 12 5.81 -0.59 -10.16
CA SER A 12 5.89 -2.02 -9.89
C SER A 12 4.52 -2.60 -9.56
N GLU A 13 4.23 -3.78 -10.09
CA GLU A 13 3.32 -4.73 -9.46
C GLU A 13 4.07 -5.35 -8.28
N ILE A 14 3.52 -5.27 -7.06
CA ILE A 14 4.23 -5.64 -5.83
C ILE A 14 3.61 -6.84 -5.12
N GLY A 15 2.42 -7.26 -5.52
CA GLY A 15 1.73 -8.41 -4.95
C GLY A 15 0.28 -8.53 -5.40
N LEU A 16 -0.42 -9.47 -4.79
CA LEU A 16 -1.85 -9.72 -5.00
C LEU A 16 -2.57 -9.52 -3.66
N PHE A 17 -3.64 -8.73 -3.64
CA PHE A 17 -4.54 -8.67 -2.49
C PHE A 17 -5.32 -9.99 -2.43
N PRO A 18 -5.29 -10.71 -1.31
CA PRO A 18 -5.80 -12.08 -1.25
C PRO A 18 -7.32 -12.12 -1.27
N GLU A 19 -7.84 -13.31 -1.55
CA GLU A 19 -9.24 -13.61 -1.28
C GLU A 19 -9.48 -13.64 0.23
N LEU A 20 -10.52 -12.95 0.69
CA LEU A 20 -10.91 -12.91 2.10
C LEU A 20 -12.06 -13.88 2.39
N HIS A 21 -12.33 -14.12 3.68
CA HIS A 21 -13.51 -14.87 4.11
C HIS A 21 -14.82 -14.32 3.52
N GLU A 22 -15.83 -15.17 3.40
CA GLU A 22 -17.09 -14.85 2.71
C GLU A 22 -17.76 -13.55 3.15
N ARG A 23 -17.68 -13.21 4.45
CA ARG A 23 -18.25 -11.97 4.99
C ARG A 23 -17.61 -10.69 4.45
N TYR A 24 -16.41 -10.76 3.85
CA TYR A 24 -15.65 -9.62 3.34
C TYR A 24 -15.28 -9.72 1.86
N LYS A 25 -15.44 -10.88 1.21
CA LYS A 25 -14.99 -11.13 -0.17
C LYS A 25 -15.55 -10.15 -1.20
N PHE A 26 -16.80 -9.69 -1.02
CA PHE A 26 -17.46 -8.77 -1.95
C PHE A 26 -17.01 -7.31 -1.78
N ASP A 27 -16.77 -6.90 -0.53
CA ASP A 27 -16.30 -5.56 -0.20
C ASP A 27 -14.82 -5.36 -0.55
N PHE A 28 -14.03 -6.44 -0.45
CA PHE A 28 -12.59 -6.46 -0.69
C PHE A 28 -12.22 -7.60 -1.64
N PRO A 29 -12.53 -7.46 -2.95
CA PRO A 29 -12.23 -8.48 -3.94
C PRO A 29 -10.73 -8.61 -4.18
N THR A 30 -10.28 -9.81 -4.54
CA THR A 30 -8.92 -10.08 -5.00
C THR A 30 -8.51 -9.13 -6.12
N GLY A 31 -7.27 -8.63 -6.09
CA GLY A 31 -6.79 -7.68 -7.09
C GLY A 31 -5.29 -7.42 -6.98
N LYS A 32 -4.67 -7.02 -8.09
CA LYS A 32 -3.23 -6.70 -8.11
C LYS A 32 -2.93 -5.48 -7.24
N ILE A 33 -1.80 -5.51 -6.54
CA ILE A 33 -1.30 -4.39 -5.76
C ILE A 33 -0.18 -3.72 -6.56
N TYR A 34 -0.34 -2.42 -6.78
CA TYR A 34 0.60 -1.61 -7.54
C TYR A 34 1.23 -0.53 -6.67
N LEU A 35 2.53 -0.32 -6.88
CA LEU A 35 3.24 0.84 -6.39
C LEU A 35 3.43 1.81 -7.56
N LYS A 36 2.90 3.02 -7.40
CA LYS A 36 3.00 4.12 -8.37
C LYS A 36 4.17 5.04 -8.04
N TYR A 37 4.62 5.81 -9.04
CA TYR A 37 5.67 6.82 -8.85
C TYR A 37 5.29 7.82 -7.75
N GLY A 38 4.06 8.34 -7.80
CA GLY A 38 3.49 9.12 -6.72
C GLY A 38 3.87 10.60 -6.73
N GLU A 39 3.47 11.29 -5.66
CA GLU A 39 3.79 12.69 -5.41
C GLU A 39 3.77 12.97 -3.90
N HIS A 40 4.52 13.98 -3.47
CA HIS A 40 4.47 14.50 -2.11
C HIS A 40 4.04 15.97 -2.15
N ARG A 41 3.03 16.33 -1.35
CA ARG A 41 2.43 17.67 -1.31
C ARG A 41 2.50 18.30 0.10
N GLY A 42 3.20 17.67 1.03
CA GLY A 42 3.32 18.08 2.42
C GLY A 42 3.09 16.94 3.41
N VAL A 43 3.21 17.24 4.69
CA VAL A 43 3.14 16.26 5.79
C VAL A 43 1.88 15.41 5.72
N ASN A 44 2.04 14.08 5.67
CA ASN A 44 0.96 13.10 5.50
C ASN A 44 0.06 13.35 4.25
N ARG A 45 0.53 14.11 3.26
CA ARG A 45 -0.18 14.44 2.03
C ARG A 45 0.65 13.99 0.83
N GLY A 46 0.34 12.83 0.30
CA GLY A 46 1.01 12.27 -0.86
C GLY A 46 0.67 10.81 -1.05
N PHE A 47 1.28 10.21 -2.07
CA PHE A 47 1.22 8.75 -2.24
C PHE A 47 2.46 8.23 -2.99
N GLY A 48 2.65 6.91 -2.97
CA GLY A 48 3.62 6.22 -3.81
C GLY A 48 5.09 6.44 -3.41
N ILE A 49 6.01 6.15 -4.33
CA ILE A 49 7.46 6.17 -4.09
C ILE A 49 7.94 7.54 -3.62
N VAL A 50 7.54 8.61 -4.32
CA VAL A 50 7.95 9.98 -3.97
C VAL A 50 7.54 10.34 -2.54
N HIS A 51 6.33 9.96 -2.12
CA HIS A 51 5.86 10.23 -0.78
C HIS A 51 6.61 9.43 0.30
N ILE A 52 6.84 8.14 0.07
CA ILE A 52 7.56 7.27 1.02
C ILE A 52 9.00 7.75 1.19
N LEU A 53 9.66 8.14 0.10
CA LEU A 53 11.02 8.73 0.16
C LEU A 53 11.05 10.09 0.84
N ALA A 54 9.99 10.88 0.78
CA ALA A 54 9.95 12.18 1.46
C ALA A 54 9.77 12.05 2.98
N GLU A 55 8.95 11.09 3.44
CA GLU A 55 8.48 11.02 4.84
C GLU A 55 9.06 9.87 5.66
N HIS A 56 9.55 8.81 5.01
CA HIS A 56 9.80 7.52 5.68
C HIS A 56 11.22 6.99 5.48
N THR A 57 12.20 7.84 5.13
CA THR A 57 13.62 7.45 4.99
C THR A 57 14.20 6.83 6.27
N ALA A 58 13.73 7.26 7.45
CA ALA A 58 14.11 6.65 8.72
C ALA A 58 13.72 5.15 8.80
N ASP A 59 12.57 4.78 8.25
CA ASP A 59 12.14 3.38 8.19
C ASP A 59 12.98 2.58 7.18
N LEU A 60 13.32 3.17 6.02
CA LEU A 60 14.25 2.54 5.07
C LEU A 60 15.62 2.32 5.70
N ASN A 61 16.15 3.30 6.43
CA ASN A 61 17.41 3.17 7.19
C ASN A 61 17.34 2.03 8.22
N HIS A 62 16.26 1.97 8.99
CA HIS A 62 16.05 0.91 9.98
C HIS A 62 16.04 -0.48 9.33
N GLN A 63 15.48 -0.59 8.12
CA GLN A 63 15.46 -1.81 7.31
C GLN A 63 16.75 -2.04 6.51
N LYS A 64 17.75 -1.15 6.61
CA LYS A 64 19.01 -1.18 5.84
C LYS A 64 18.75 -1.20 4.32
N LEU A 65 17.83 -0.37 3.86
CA LEU A 65 17.45 -0.22 2.46
C LEU A 65 17.89 1.14 1.91
N PRO A 66 18.30 1.22 0.64
CA PRO A 66 18.71 2.47 0.02
C PRO A 66 17.51 3.41 -0.18
N HIS A 67 17.74 4.72 -0.25
CA HIS A 67 16.68 5.71 -0.52
C HIS A 67 16.42 5.84 -2.02
N THR A 68 16.09 4.72 -2.65
CA THR A 68 15.79 4.62 -4.09
C THR A 68 14.44 3.95 -4.32
N THR A 69 13.97 3.98 -5.57
CA THR A 69 12.76 3.25 -6.00
C THR A 69 12.84 1.77 -5.61
N GLU A 70 13.99 1.13 -5.82
CA GLU A 70 14.23 -0.28 -5.49
C GLU A 70 14.18 -0.53 -3.98
N GLY A 71 14.72 0.40 -3.19
CA GLY A 71 14.64 0.36 -1.74
C GLY A 71 13.21 0.48 -1.22
N VAL A 72 12.40 1.36 -1.80
CA VAL A 72 10.97 1.45 -1.47
C VAL A 72 10.22 0.18 -1.87
N ILE A 73 10.45 -0.34 -3.08
CA ILE A 73 9.82 -1.60 -3.53
C ILE A 73 10.16 -2.74 -2.55
N ALA A 74 11.43 -2.85 -2.18
CA ALA A 74 11.89 -3.86 -1.22
C ALA A 74 11.23 -3.66 0.15
N TYR A 75 11.11 -2.41 0.62
CA TYR A 75 10.48 -2.11 1.91
C TYR A 75 9.02 -2.55 1.94
N VAL A 76 8.25 -2.16 0.93
CA VAL A 76 6.82 -2.51 0.82
C VAL A 76 6.65 -4.04 0.74
N LYS A 77 7.46 -4.73 -0.07
CA LYS A 77 7.42 -6.20 -0.17
C LYS A 77 7.75 -6.90 1.15
N ARG A 78 8.64 -6.35 1.98
CA ARG A 78 8.91 -6.92 3.31
C ARG A 78 7.70 -6.81 4.25
N ILE A 79 6.88 -5.76 4.10
CA ILE A 79 5.65 -5.61 4.88
C ILE A 79 4.56 -6.53 4.33
N LEU A 80 4.39 -6.58 3.01
CA LEU A 80 3.46 -7.45 2.29
C LEU A 80 4.00 -8.89 2.21
N ARG A 81 4.03 -9.55 3.36
CA ARG A 81 4.49 -10.92 3.49
C ARG A 81 3.38 -11.82 4.01
N SER A 82 3.49 -13.13 3.74
CA SER A 82 2.57 -14.12 4.26
C SER A 82 2.41 -13.99 5.78
N GLY A 83 1.16 -14.01 6.25
CA GLY A 83 0.83 -13.85 7.66
C GLY A 83 0.69 -12.40 8.11
N ALA A 84 0.90 -11.41 7.24
CA ALA A 84 0.60 -10.02 7.57
C ALA A 84 -0.92 -9.85 7.77
N LYS A 85 -1.32 -9.09 8.77
CA LYS A 85 -2.73 -8.92 9.13
C LYS A 85 -3.35 -7.82 8.30
N ILE A 86 -4.57 -8.03 7.82
CA ILE A 86 -5.30 -7.07 7.01
C ILE A 86 -6.39 -6.44 7.88
N TYR A 87 -6.41 -5.11 7.94
CA TYR A 87 -7.37 -4.31 8.69
C TYR A 87 -8.10 -3.35 7.76
N SER A 88 -9.34 -3.02 8.12
CA SER A 88 -10.09 -1.93 7.51
C SER A 88 -10.85 -1.17 8.57
N GLU A 89 -10.91 0.15 8.40
CA GLU A 89 -11.83 1.01 9.14
C GLU A 89 -13.16 1.05 8.37
N PHE A 90 -14.26 0.65 9.00
CA PHE A 90 -15.60 0.64 8.38
C PHE A 90 -16.29 2.02 8.42
N ASN A 91 -15.60 3.05 8.90
CA ASN A 91 -16.19 4.36 9.23
C ASN A 91 -16.33 5.34 8.05
N ASP A 92 -15.85 5.01 6.85
CA ASP A 92 -16.11 5.85 5.67
C ASP A 92 -17.13 5.18 4.75
N THR A 93 -18.38 5.61 4.88
CA THR A 93 -19.54 5.13 4.12
C THR A 93 -19.69 5.79 2.75
N ARG A 94 -18.68 6.54 2.27
CA ARG A 94 -18.72 7.22 0.96
C ARG A 94 -17.70 6.64 -0.03
N GLY A 95 -18.04 5.52 -0.66
CA GLY A 95 -17.43 5.07 -1.93
C GLY A 95 -16.40 3.94 -1.85
N LEU A 96 -15.57 3.80 -2.89
CA LEU A 96 -14.48 2.81 -3.01
C LEU A 96 -13.28 3.09 -2.06
N HIS A 97 -13.38 4.11 -1.21
CA HIS A 97 -12.30 4.67 -0.39
C HIS A 97 -12.09 3.96 0.95
N ARG A 98 -12.36 2.65 1.04
CA ARG A 98 -12.00 1.90 2.25
C ARG A 98 -10.48 1.69 2.26
N SER A 99 -9.79 2.51 3.02
CA SER A 99 -8.36 2.34 3.26
C SER A 99 -8.13 0.96 3.88
N THR A 100 -7.35 0.13 3.18
CA THR A 100 -7.01 -1.21 3.65
C THR A 100 -5.59 -1.20 4.16
N VAL A 101 -5.41 -1.60 5.41
CA VAL A 101 -4.13 -1.54 6.09
C VAL A 101 -3.58 -2.95 6.22
N ILE A 102 -2.40 -3.19 5.65
CA ILE A 102 -1.66 -4.43 5.82
C ILE A 102 -0.54 -4.20 6.82
N TRP A 103 -0.55 -4.98 7.90
CA TRP A 103 0.33 -4.82 9.04
C TRP A 103 1.17 -6.07 9.27
N SER A 104 2.48 -5.90 9.47
CA SER A 104 3.39 -6.96 9.88
C SER A 104 4.33 -6.48 10.99
N SER A 105 5.25 -7.33 11.42
CA SER A 105 6.29 -6.90 12.36
C SER A 105 7.28 -5.91 11.76
N VAL A 106 7.34 -5.80 10.42
CA VAL A 106 8.23 -4.88 9.69
C VAL A 106 7.65 -3.47 9.67
N GLY A 107 6.34 -3.33 9.51
CA GLY A 107 5.68 -2.05 9.36
C GLY A 107 4.25 -2.18 8.85
N THR A 108 3.75 -1.09 8.29
CA THR A 108 2.38 -0.92 7.84
C THR A 108 2.37 -0.41 6.40
N VAL A 109 1.54 -1.02 5.55
CA VAL A 109 1.23 -0.54 4.19
C VAL A 109 -0.23 -0.13 4.15
N VAL A 110 -0.49 1.07 3.63
CA VAL A 110 -1.85 1.56 3.38
C VAL A 110 -2.16 1.40 1.90
N LEU A 111 -3.26 0.72 1.62
CA LEU A 111 -3.78 0.49 0.27
C LEU A 111 -5.06 1.26 0.04
N GLU A 112 -5.23 1.77 -1.18
CA GLU A 112 -6.48 2.27 -1.69
C GLU A 112 -6.97 1.37 -2.83
N ARG A 113 -8.23 0.93 -2.75
CA ARG A 113 -8.88 0.17 -3.82
C ARG A 113 -9.25 1.11 -4.97
N GLN A 114 -9.04 0.64 -6.20
CA GLN A 114 -9.46 1.34 -7.41
C GLN A 114 -9.84 0.33 -8.50
N LEU A 115 -10.26 0.85 -9.66
CA LEU A 115 -10.40 0.08 -10.89
C LEU A 115 -9.28 0.46 -11.85
N ILE A 116 -8.49 -0.52 -12.29
CA ILE A 116 -7.49 -0.36 -13.35
C ILE A 116 -7.94 -1.21 -14.52
N GLN A 117 -8.21 -0.57 -15.67
CA GLN A 117 -8.75 -1.23 -16.85
C GLN A 117 -10.04 -2.02 -16.54
N GLY A 118 -10.91 -1.45 -15.69
CA GLY A 118 -12.18 -2.07 -15.29
C GLY A 118 -12.05 -3.23 -14.28
N LYS A 119 -10.84 -3.59 -13.85
CA LYS A 119 -10.59 -4.68 -12.89
C LYS A 119 -10.25 -4.12 -11.50
N PRO A 120 -10.72 -4.75 -10.41
CA PRO A 120 -10.28 -4.40 -9.06
C PRO A 120 -8.77 -4.48 -8.91
N ALA A 121 -8.19 -3.42 -8.37
CA ALA A 121 -6.78 -3.32 -8.06
C ALA A 121 -6.58 -2.43 -6.83
N TYR A 122 -5.37 -2.47 -6.26
CA TYR A 122 -5.00 -1.72 -5.08
C TYR A 122 -3.75 -0.91 -5.37
N SER A 123 -3.71 0.34 -4.91
CA SER A 123 -2.48 1.13 -4.93
C SER A 123 -1.94 1.34 -3.53
N VAL A 124 -0.64 1.22 -3.38
CA VAL A 124 0.06 1.66 -2.18
C VAL A 124 -0.02 3.18 -2.10
N VAL A 125 -0.67 3.65 -1.04
CA VAL A 125 -0.68 5.07 -0.68
C VAL A 125 0.62 5.40 0.04
N THR A 126 0.91 4.70 1.14
CA THR A 126 2.14 4.90 1.91
C THR A 126 2.58 3.60 2.60
N ALA A 127 3.83 3.60 3.08
CA ALA A 127 4.39 2.55 3.92
C ALA A 127 5.28 3.18 5.00
N PHE A 128 5.07 2.80 6.26
CA PHE A 128 5.77 3.37 7.40
C PHE A 128 5.95 2.34 8.50
N GLY A 129 6.82 2.65 9.46
CA GLY A 129 7.19 1.79 10.57
C GLY A 129 6.04 1.46 11.53
N ARG A 130 6.37 0.79 12.63
CA ARG A 130 5.40 0.21 13.56
C ARG A 130 4.47 1.27 14.19
N LYS A 131 3.27 1.42 13.64
CA LYS A 131 2.07 1.84 14.37
C LYS A 131 1.09 0.67 14.39
N LYS A 132 0.42 0.45 15.52
CA LYS A 132 -0.63 -0.58 15.62
C LYS A 132 -1.70 -0.24 14.59
N ALA A 133 -2.07 -1.20 13.74
CA ALA A 133 -3.17 -1.00 12.81
C ALA A 133 -4.46 -0.70 13.60
N ILE A 134 -5.21 0.29 13.14
CA ILE A 134 -6.51 0.68 13.67
C ILE A 134 -7.59 0.00 12.80
N GLY A 135 -8.71 -0.37 13.41
CA GLY A 135 -9.85 -0.98 12.73
C GLY A 135 -10.01 -2.48 12.99
N THR A 136 -10.86 -3.11 12.20
CA THR A 136 -11.22 -4.53 12.35
C THR A 136 -10.31 -5.38 11.48
N GLN A 137 -9.77 -6.47 12.05
CA GLN A 137 -9.03 -7.44 11.25
C GLN A 137 -9.99 -8.19 10.32
N ILE A 138 -9.81 -8.02 9.02
CA ILE A 138 -10.66 -8.62 7.98
C ILE A 138 -10.02 -9.83 7.31
N GLY A 139 -8.72 -10.04 7.51
CA GLY A 139 -8.04 -11.20 6.95
C GLY A 139 -6.55 -11.24 7.23
N THR A 140 -5.84 -12.00 6.40
CA THR A 140 -4.40 -12.19 6.43
C THR A 140 -3.89 -12.22 5.00
N TYR A 141 -2.74 -11.61 4.78
CA TYR A 141 -2.01 -11.53 3.51
C TYR A 141 -1.24 -12.82 3.24
#